data_AF-A0A3A4WWK4-F1
#
_entry.id   AF-A0A3A4WWK4-F1
#
_cell.length_a   1.000
_cell.length_b   1.000
_cell.length_c   1.000
_cell.angle_alpha   90.00
_cell.angle_beta   90.00
_cell.angle_gamma   90.00
#
_symmetry.space_group_name_H-M   'P 1'
#
loop_
_entity.id
_entity.type
_entity.pdbx_description
1 polymer ?
#
loop_
_entity_poly.entity_id
_entity_poly.type
_entity_poly.pdbx_seq_one_letter_code
_entity_poly.pdbx_strand_id
1 'polypeptide(L)'
;MLQKSMNGRKFMGTRKKATAKAEIDLEVKRQAEDILQNLGLSVSNSIELFYRQVVAQRGLPFDLQVPNEKTMKAIRDSRAGKGKSFSTTQELFKDLRFA
;
A
#
# COMPACT_ATOMS: atom_id res chain seq x y z
N MET A 1 -17.94 12.56 49.16
CA MET A 1 -16.56 12.72 48.64
C MET A 1 -15.87 11.37 48.71
N LEU A 2 -15.07 11.06 47.67
CA LEU A 2 -14.04 9.99 47.58
C LEU A 2 -14.57 8.54 47.54
N GLN A 3 -14.79 7.96 46.36
CA GLN A 3 -13.84 7.34 45.40
C GLN A 3 -13.95 5.80 45.51
N LYS A 4 -14.58 5.09 44.55
CA LYS A 4 -14.09 4.74 43.20
C LYS A 4 -12.97 3.68 43.26
N SER A 5 -13.34 2.40 43.21
CA SER A 5 -12.55 1.29 42.64
C SER A 5 -13.43 0.03 42.73
N MET A 6 -13.93 -0.57 41.65
CA MET A 6 -13.31 -1.80 41.12
C MET A 6 -13.88 -2.26 39.76
N ASN A 7 -14.45 -1.38 38.92
CA ASN A 7 -14.98 -1.77 37.60
C ASN A 7 -14.00 -1.50 36.43
N GLY A 8 -12.75 -1.94 36.58
CA GLY A 8 -11.68 -1.69 35.60
C GLY A 8 -11.25 -2.87 34.74
N ARG A 9 -11.87 -4.06 34.84
CA ARG A 9 -11.44 -5.25 34.07
C ARG A 9 -12.59 -5.88 33.29
N LYS A 10 -13.11 -5.18 32.28
CA LYS A 10 -14.01 -5.82 31.30
C LYS A 10 -14.06 -5.17 29.92
N PHE A 11 -12.92 -4.90 29.28
CA PHE A 11 -12.88 -4.69 27.82
C PHE A 11 -11.53 -5.17 27.24
N MET A 12 -11.24 -6.46 27.38
CA MET A 12 -10.39 -7.13 26.39
C MET A 12 -11.32 -7.96 25.52
N GLY A 13 -12.08 -7.28 24.67
CA GLY A 13 -12.90 -7.95 23.67
C GLY A 13 -11.98 -8.84 22.84
N THR A 14 -12.18 -10.15 22.91
CA THR A 14 -11.51 -11.12 22.05
C THR A 14 -11.61 -10.63 20.61
N ARG A 15 -10.47 -10.34 19.97
CA ARG A 15 -10.43 -10.02 18.54
C ARG A 15 -11.12 -11.17 17.80
N LYS A 16 -12.27 -10.88 17.19
CA LYS A 16 -12.95 -11.84 16.33
C LYS A 16 -12.01 -12.16 15.17
N LYS A 17 -11.71 -13.44 14.99
CA LYS A 17 -10.94 -13.93 13.85
C LYS A 17 -11.90 -14.30 12.72
N ALA A 18 -11.47 -14.12 11.49
CA ALA A 18 -12.17 -14.56 10.28
C ALA A 18 -11.20 -15.35 9.39
N THR A 19 -11.73 -16.23 8.55
CA THR A 19 -10.95 -17.06 7.64
C THR A 19 -11.07 -16.51 6.22
N ALA A 20 -9.95 -16.36 5.53
CA ALA A 20 -9.91 -16.09 4.09
C ALA A 20 -9.51 -17.36 3.35
N LYS A 21 -10.23 -17.70 2.28
CA LYS A 21 -9.92 -18.84 1.39
C LYS A 21 -9.97 -18.35 -0.05
N ALA A 22 -8.97 -18.72 -0.84
CA ALA A 22 -8.90 -18.43 -2.26
C ALA A 22 -8.32 -19.65 -2.99
N GLU A 23 -8.79 -19.88 -4.21
CA GLU A 23 -8.17 -20.82 -5.13
C GLU A 23 -7.04 -20.11 -5.88
N ILE A 24 -5.92 -20.80 -6.01
CA ILE A 24 -4.67 -20.28 -6.55
C ILE A 24 -4.00 -21.41 -7.33
N ASP A 25 -3.36 -21.05 -8.44
CA ASP A 25 -2.53 -21.98 -9.20
C ASP A 25 -1.43 -22.58 -8.32
N LEU A 26 -1.19 -23.89 -8.47
CA LEU A 26 -0.27 -24.63 -7.60
C LEU A 26 1.16 -24.10 -7.67
N GLU A 27 1.63 -23.77 -8.87
CA GLU A 27 3.01 -23.30 -9.05
C GLU A 27 3.17 -21.87 -8.55
N VAL A 28 2.18 -21.00 -8.78
CA VAL A 28 2.16 -19.65 -8.19
C VAL A 28 2.19 -19.72 -6.67
N LYS A 29 1.41 -20.61 -6.06
CA LYS A 29 1.42 -20.82 -4.61
C LYS A 29 2.80 -21.23 -4.12
N ARG A 30 3.42 -22.23 -4.76
CA ARG A 30 4.74 -22.74 -4.37
C ARG A 30 5.82 -21.66 -4.43
N GLN A 31 5.87 -20.91 -5.54
CA GLN A 31 6.83 -19.82 -5.71
C GLN A 31 6.62 -18.70 -4.69
N ALA A 32 5.37 -18.33 -4.42
CA ALA A 32 5.06 -17.32 -3.43
C ALA A 32 5.47 -17.77 -2.01
N GLU A 33 5.20 -19.02 -1.63
CA GLU A 33 5.59 -19.59 -0.33
C GLU A 33 7.11 -19.59 -0.14
N ASP A 34 7.88 -19.99 -1.16
CA ASP A 34 9.35 -19.96 -1.14
C ASP A 34 9.89 -18.53 -0.91
N ILE A 35 9.33 -17.54 -1.63
CA ILE A 35 9.74 -16.13 -1.49
C ILE A 35 9.39 -15.59 -0.09
N LEU A 36 8.18 -15.84 0.39
CA LEU A 36 7.73 -15.38 1.70
C LEU A 36 8.57 -16.00 2.83
N GLN A 37 8.93 -17.26 2.71
CA GLN A 37 9.79 -17.94 3.68
C GLN A 37 11.18 -17.30 3.72
N ASN A 38 11.76 -16.96 2.56
CA ASN A 38 13.04 -16.24 2.49
C ASN A 38 12.99 -14.85 3.13
N LEU A 39 11.80 -14.23 3.17
CA LEU A 39 11.54 -12.96 3.85
C LEU A 39 11.19 -13.12 5.34
N GLY A 40 11.15 -14.36 5.87
CA GLY A 40 10.76 -14.63 7.25
C GLY A 40 9.27 -14.44 7.53
N LEU A 41 8.43 -14.49 6.49
CA LEU A 41 6.99 -14.29 6.58
C LEU A 41 6.23 -15.61 6.41
N SER A 42 5.22 -15.82 7.26
CA SER A 42 4.24 -16.88 7.02
C SER A 42 3.19 -16.41 6.00
N VAL A 43 2.55 -17.37 5.32
CA VAL A 43 1.43 -17.09 4.40
C VAL A 43 0.33 -16.31 5.12
N SER A 44 -0.07 -16.73 6.31
CA SER A 44 -1.12 -16.07 7.09
C SER A 44 -0.78 -14.62 7.43
N ASN A 45 0.46 -14.35 7.84
CA ASN A 45 0.90 -12.98 8.13
C ASN A 45 0.94 -12.13 6.86
N SER A 46 1.33 -12.72 5.73
CA SER A 46 1.39 -12.02 4.44
C SER A 46 0.00 -11.65 3.93
N ILE A 47 -0.98 -12.54 4.09
CA ILE A 47 -2.39 -12.27 3.77
C ILE A 47 -2.95 -11.16 4.68
N GLU A 48 -2.68 -11.22 5.99
CA GLU A 48 -3.07 -10.16 6.92
C GLU A 48 -2.43 -8.80 6.55
N LEU A 49 -1.16 -8.78 6.14
CA LEU A 49 -0.47 -7.59 5.66
C LEU A 49 -1.10 -7.03 4.38
N PHE A 50 -1.46 -7.91 3.43
CA PHE A 50 -2.19 -7.53 2.23
C PHE A 50 -3.51 -6.81 2.57
N TYR A 51 -4.35 -7.39 3.44
CA TYR A 51 -5.60 -6.75 3.87
C TYR A 51 -5.36 -5.41 4.56
N ARG A 52 -4.32 -5.31 5.40
CA ARG A 52 -3.95 -4.05 6.05
C ARG A 52 -3.58 -2.99 5.04
N GLN A 53 -2.85 -3.33 3.99
CA GLN A 53 -2.52 -2.38 2.95
C GLN A 53 -3.74 -1.97 2.13
N VAL A 54 -4.65 -2.90 1.85
CA VAL A 54 -5.92 -2.56 1.19
C VAL A 54 -6.70 -1.51 1.99
N VAL A 55 -6.77 -1.70 3.32
CA VAL A 55 -7.41 -0.73 4.23
C VAL A 55 -6.67 0.60 4.25
N ALA A 56 -5.34 0.58 4.35
CA ALA A 56 -4.51 1.79 4.43
C ALA A 56 -4.61 2.66 3.16
N GLN A 57 -4.62 2.02 1.99
CA GLN A 57 -4.62 2.71 0.69
C GLN A 57 -6.03 2.99 0.16
N ARG A 58 -7.07 2.39 0.77
CA ARG A 58 -8.44 2.37 0.23
C ARG A 58 -8.48 1.89 -1.23
N GLY A 59 -7.65 0.90 -1.55
CA GLY A 59 -7.39 0.41 -2.89
C GLY A 59 -6.48 -0.81 -2.87
N LEU A 60 -6.13 -1.38 -4.03
CA LEU A 60 -5.17 -2.49 -4.06
C LEU A 60 -3.74 -1.99 -3.77
N PRO A 61 -2.91 -2.80 -3.11
CA PRO A 61 -1.55 -2.44 -2.72
C PRO A 61 -0.53 -2.54 -3.87
N PHE A 62 -1.03 -2.51 -5.10
CA PHE A 62 -0.27 -2.53 -6.33
C PHE A 62 -1.06 -1.79 -7.39
N ASP A 63 -0.35 -1.18 -8.34
CA ASP A 63 -0.96 -0.42 -9.41
C ASP A 63 -1.73 -1.35 -10.36
N LEU A 64 -3.04 -1.11 -10.50
CA LEU A 64 -3.89 -1.77 -11.50
C LEU A 64 -3.86 -1.08 -12.86
N GLN A 65 -3.22 0.08 -12.95
CA GLN A 65 -3.14 0.84 -14.17
C GLN A 65 -1.92 0.35 -14.94
N VAL A 66 -2.12 -0.19 -16.14
CA VAL A 66 -1.03 -0.20 -17.12
C VAL A 66 -0.81 1.27 -17.47
N PRO A 67 0.32 1.90 -17.08
CA PRO A 67 0.54 3.30 -17.37
C PRO A 67 0.49 3.47 -18.88
N ASN A 68 -0.44 4.33 -19.34
CA ASN A 68 -0.59 4.59 -20.77
C ASN A 68 0.74 5.08 -21.35
N GLU A 69 0.93 4.90 -22.66
CA GLU A 69 2.22 5.19 -23.32
C GLU A 69 2.69 6.62 -23.06
N LYS A 70 1.75 7.56 -22.93
CA LYS A 70 2.03 8.98 -22.62
C LYS A 70 2.61 9.15 -21.22
N THR A 71 2.04 8.53 -20.19
CA THR A 71 2.57 8.54 -18.81
C THR A 71 3.93 7.87 -18.75
N MET A 72 4.10 6.73 -19.41
CA MET A 72 5.39 6.04 -19.48
C MET A 72 6.47 6.88 -20.17
N LYS A 73 6.11 7.54 -21.28
CA LYS A 73 7.01 8.47 -21.97
C LYS A 73 7.39 9.65 -21.08
N ALA A 74 6.43 10.25 -20.37
CA ALA A 74 6.70 11.36 -19.46
C ALA A 74 7.66 10.96 -18.32
N ILE A 75 7.48 9.78 -17.72
CA ILE A 75 8.39 9.25 -16.70
C ILE A 75 9.80 9.03 -17.27
N ARG A 76 9.92 8.45 -18.47
CA ARG A 76 11.22 8.24 -19.13
C ARG A 76 11.91 9.56 -19.46
N ASP A 77 11.19 10.52 -20.05
CA ASP A 77 11.71 11.83 -20.41
C ASP A 77 12.17 12.60 -19.16
N SER A 78 11.41 12.53 -18.06
CA SER A 78 11.79 13.12 -16.78
C SER A 78 13.08 12.50 -16.22
N ARG A 79 13.18 11.16 -16.17
CA ARG A 79 14.40 10.46 -15.69
C ARG A 79 15.62 10.71 -16.57
N ALA A 80 15.40 10.95 -17.87
CA ALA A 80 16.45 11.31 -18.82
C ALA A 80 16.79 12.81 -18.83
N GLY A 81 16.22 13.61 -17.92
CA GLY A 81 16.50 15.04 -17.82
C GLY A 81 15.91 15.89 -18.95
N LYS A 82 14.96 15.35 -19.74
CA LYS A 82 14.28 16.06 -20.84
C LYS A 82 13.10 16.92 -20.37
N GLY A 83 12.98 17.16 -19.06
CA GLY A 83 11.96 18.03 -18.49
C GLY A 83 12.29 19.51 -18.71
N LYS A 84 11.27 20.36 -18.63
CA LYS A 84 11.47 21.81 -18.62
C LYS A 84 11.98 22.23 -17.23
N SER A 85 13.11 22.91 -17.19
CA SER A 85 13.67 23.50 -15.97
C SER A 85 13.26 24.97 -15.87
N PHE A 86 13.07 25.44 -14.64
CA PHE A 86 12.74 26.82 -14.32
C PHE A 86 13.70 27.32 -13.26
N SER A 87 14.04 28.61 -13.32
CA SER A 87 15.00 29.21 -12.38
C SER A 87 14.34 29.59 -11.05
N THR A 88 13.02 29.81 -11.08
CA THR A 88 12.24 30.19 -9.90
C THR A 88 10.93 29.41 -9.82
N THR A 89 10.41 29.29 -8.60
CA THR A 89 9.08 28.73 -8.36
C THR A 89 8.00 29.53 -9.09
N GLN A 90 8.09 30.86 -9.12
CA GLN A 90 7.12 31.72 -9.81
C GLN A 90 7.04 31.42 -11.31
N GLU A 91 8.19 31.17 -11.97
CA GLU A 91 8.23 30.78 -13.39
C GLU A 91 7.53 29.44 -13.65
N LEU A 92 7.72 28.45 -12.75
CA LEU A 92 7.06 27.16 -12.84
C LEU A 92 5.53 27.31 -12.73
N PHE A 93 5.04 28.06 -11.73
CA PHE A 93 3.59 28.24 -11.52
C PHE A 93 2.93 28.98 -12.69
N LYS A 94 3.61 29.98 -13.25
CA LYS A 94 3.17 30.69 -14.46
C LYS A 94 3.01 29.74 -15.65
N ASP A 95 3.95 28.80 -15.86
CA ASP A 95 3.88 27.80 -16.94
C ASP A 95 2.74 26.80 -16.73
N LEU A 96 2.52 26.38 -15.48
CA LEU A 96 1.44 25.46 -15.10
C LEU A 96 0.05 26.13 -15.11
N ARG A 97 -0.03 27.42 -15.45
CA ARG A 97 -1.27 28.22 -15.48
C ARG A 97 -1.96 28.29 -14.10
N PHE A 98 -1.19 28.21 -13.03
CA PHE A 98 -1.64 28.65 -11.72
C PHE A 98 -1.40 30.16 -11.66
N ALA A 99 -2.48 30.93 -11.63
CA ALA A 99 -2.45 32.38 -11.48
C ALA A 99 -2.38 32.76 -10.00
#